data_AF-A0A1Q2Z0R3-F1
#
_entry.id   AF-A0A1Q2Z0R3-F1
#
_cell.length_a   1.000
_cell.length_b   1.000
_cell.length_c   1.000
_cell.angle_alpha   90.00
_cell.angle_beta   90.00
_cell.angle_gamma   90.00
#
_symmetry.space_group_name_H-M   'P 1'
#
loop_
_entity.id
_entity.type
_entity.pdbx_description
1 polymer ?
#
loop_
_entity_poly.entity_id
_entity_poly.type
_entity_poly.pdbx_seq_one_letter_code
_entity_poly.pdbx_strand_id
1 'polypeptide(L)'
;MNPVRRFLDLSTVHLAPEDHACLTASALAGVRGEVCCGTMPYGWFVYADEDRPDISDTLWALMMEARARGCDYLLFDADAQPLTGFPCFDREEPPASAWSTDVIAAPMIDLPRE
;
A
#
# COMPACT_ATOMS: atom_id res chain seq x y z
N MET A 1 8.87 -20.73 -24.10
CA MET A 1 9.33 -19.44 -23.55
C MET A 1 8.33 -19.06 -22.47
N ASN A 2 8.78 -18.73 -21.27
CA ASN A 2 7.87 -18.43 -20.15
C ASN A 2 7.30 -17.00 -20.31
N PRO A 3 6.03 -16.75 -19.94
CA PRO A 3 5.43 -15.44 -20.08
C PRO A 3 6.07 -14.41 -19.13
N VAL A 4 6.25 -13.17 -19.61
CA VAL A 4 6.59 -12.02 -18.78
C VAL A 4 5.30 -11.30 -18.43
N ARG A 5 5.04 -11.12 -17.13
CA ARG A 5 3.86 -10.41 -16.63
C ARG A 5 4.18 -8.95 -16.35
N ARG A 6 3.21 -8.07 -16.56
CA ARG A 6 3.32 -6.62 -16.30
C ARG A 6 2.52 -6.25 -15.06
N PHE A 7 2.94 -5.17 -14.42
CA PHE A 7 2.23 -4.55 -13.30
C PHE A 7 1.95 -3.08 -13.59
N LEU A 8 0.84 -2.57 -13.05
CA LEU A 8 0.52 -1.14 -13.05
C LEU A 8 1.16 -0.50 -11.81
N ASP A 9 2.06 0.44 -12.02
CA ASP A 9 2.66 1.27 -10.96
C ASP A 9 1.74 2.47 -10.67
N LEU A 10 1.31 2.63 -9.41
CA LEU A 10 0.38 3.68 -9.00
C LEU A 10 0.52 4.07 -7.53
N SER A 11 0.17 5.30 -7.23
CA SER A 11 0.31 5.86 -5.89
C SER A 11 -0.62 5.22 -4.85
N THR A 12 -0.13 5.06 -3.61
CA THR A 12 -0.97 4.68 -2.45
C THR A 12 -2.04 5.71 -2.10
N VAL A 13 -2.00 6.95 -2.63
CA VAL A 13 -3.05 7.95 -2.38
C VAL A 13 -4.43 7.50 -2.90
N HIS A 14 -4.50 6.48 -3.75
CA HIS A 14 -5.78 5.92 -4.20
C HIS A 14 -6.42 4.93 -3.23
N LEU A 15 -5.75 4.62 -2.12
CA LEU A 15 -6.26 3.70 -1.11
C LEU A 15 -7.00 4.47 -0.02
N ALA A 16 -8.28 4.19 0.14
CA ALA A 16 -9.01 4.66 1.31
C ALA A 16 -8.51 3.93 2.58
N PRO A 17 -8.77 4.45 3.79
CA PRO A 17 -8.37 3.78 5.03
C PRO A 17 -8.84 2.32 5.14
N GLU A 18 -10.04 2.01 4.64
CA GLU A 18 -10.57 0.66 4.56
C GLU A 18 -9.79 -0.25 3.59
N ASP A 19 -9.31 0.28 2.47
CA ASP A 19 -8.51 -0.46 1.49
C ASP A 19 -7.12 -0.77 2.07
N HIS A 20 -6.52 0.19 2.77
CA HIS A 20 -5.29 -0.02 3.52
C HIS A 20 -5.43 -1.15 4.54
N ALA A 21 -6.52 -1.15 5.32
CA ALA A 21 -6.78 -2.19 6.30
C ALA A 21 -7.02 -3.56 5.63
N CYS A 22 -7.80 -3.58 4.54
CA CYS A 22 -8.09 -4.79 3.78
C CYS A 22 -6.81 -5.42 3.18
N LEU A 23 -5.97 -4.62 2.52
CA LEU A 23 -4.72 -5.10 1.92
C LEU A 23 -3.73 -5.56 2.99
N THR A 24 -3.65 -4.86 4.12
CA THR A 24 -2.81 -5.27 5.26
C THR A 24 -3.27 -6.60 5.85
N ALA A 25 -4.57 -6.75 6.12
CA ALA A 25 -5.14 -7.98 6.65
C ALA A 25 -4.98 -9.16 5.67
N SER A 26 -5.21 -8.91 4.38
CA SER A 26 -5.07 -9.92 3.33
C SER A 26 -3.63 -10.40 3.17
N ALA A 27 -2.66 -9.47 3.17
CA ALA A 27 -1.24 -9.81 3.12
C ALA A 27 -0.80 -10.65 4.33
N LEU A 28 -1.32 -10.37 5.54
CA LEU A 28 -1.06 -11.17 6.73
C LEU A 28 -1.72 -12.56 6.68
N ALA A 29 -2.92 -12.66 6.09
CA ALA A 29 -3.66 -13.91 5.94
C ALA A 29 -3.09 -14.84 4.85
N GLY A 30 -2.27 -14.31 3.93
CA GLY A 30 -1.66 -15.06 2.84
C GLY A 30 -2.71 -15.66 1.90
N VAL A 31 -2.65 -16.98 1.68
CA VAL A 31 -3.59 -17.70 0.78
C VAL A 31 -5.06 -17.69 1.24
N ARG A 32 -5.33 -17.20 2.45
CA ARG A 32 -6.69 -17.06 3.01
C ARG A 32 -7.20 -15.62 2.99
N GLY A 33 -6.40 -14.67 2.50
CA GLY A 33 -6.78 -13.27 2.37
C GLY A 33 -7.84 -13.07 1.29
N GLU A 34 -8.64 -12.02 1.45
CA GLU A 34 -9.64 -11.61 0.46
C GLU A 34 -8.95 -11.15 -0.85
N VAL A 35 -7.78 -10.54 -0.72
CA VAL A 35 -6.96 -10.09 -1.84
C VAL A 35 -5.61 -10.82 -1.86
N CYS A 36 -5.26 -11.40 -3.00
CA CYS A 36 -3.92 -11.96 -3.20
C CYS A 36 -2.89 -10.83 -3.32
N CYS A 37 -2.21 -10.51 -2.21
CA CYS A 37 -1.25 -9.41 -2.15
C CYS A 37 -0.11 -9.67 -1.15
N GLY A 38 0.95 -8.89 -1.27
CA GLY A 38 2.05 -8.83 -0.32
C GLY A 38 2.36 -7.39 0.10
N THR A 39 2.69 -7.20 1.37
CA THR A 39 3.18 -5.93 1.90
C THR A 39 4.62 -5.66 1.48
N MET A 40 4.90 -4.41 1.13
CA MET A 40 6.21 -3.85 0.81
C MET A 40 6.48 -2.67 1.76
N PRO A 41 7.73 -2.21 1.94
CA PRO A 41 8.04 -1.11 2.87
C PRO A 41 7.23 0.18 2.64
N TYR A 42 6.84 0.45 1.38
CA TYR A 42 6.15 1.67 0.97
C TYR A 42 4.78 1.42 0.34
N GLY A 43 4.23 0.20 0.46
CA GLY A 43 2.88 -0.10 -0.04
C GLY A 43 2.62 -1.59 -0.27
N TRP A 44 1.94 -1.94 -1.36
CA TRP A 44 1.47 -3.31 -1.61
C TRP A 44 1.68 -3.74 -3.05
N PHE A 45 2.10 -5.00 -3.23
CA PHE A 45 2.07 -5.67 -4.52
C PHE A 45 0.84 -6.59 -4.58
N VAL A 46 -0.06 -6.32 -5.52
CA VAL A 46 -1.42 -6.85 -5.53
C VAL A 46 -1.69 -7.56 -6.85
N TYR A 47 -2.28 -8.76 -6.81
CA TYR A 47 -2.82 -9.41 -8.00
C TYR A 47 -4.11 -8.71 -8.43
N ALA A 48 -4.21 -8.35 -9.71
CA ALA A 48 -5.44 -7.77 -10.25
C ALA A 48 -6.45 -8.89 -10.49
N ASP A 49 -7.36 -9.13 -9.55
CA ASP A 49 -8.25 -10.29 -9.67
C ASP A 49 -9.16 -10.22 -10.92
N GLU A 50 -9.50 -11.39 -11.46
CA GLU A 50 -10.44 -11.50 -12.59
C GLU A 50 -11.89 -11.59 -12.08
N ASP A 51 -12.06 -12.17 -10.89
CA ASP A 51 -13.34 -12.25 -10.19
C ASP A 51 -13.36 -11.20 -9.08
N ARG A 52 -14.50 -10.51 -8.91
CA ARG A 52 -14.61 -9.43 -7.92
C ARG A 52 -14.63 -9.99 -6.49
N PRO A 53 -13.63 -9.70 -5.65
CA PRO A 53 -13.66 -10.06 -4.23
C PRO A 53 -14.49 -9.04 -3.42
N ASP A 54 -14.68 -9.28 -2.13
CA ASP A 54 -15.36 -8.38 -1.20
C ASP A 54 -14.45 -7.19 -0.82
N ILE A 55 -14.30 -6.26 -1.77
CA ILE A 55 -13.48 -5.05 -1.66
C ILE A 55 -14.25 -3.81 -2.10
N SER A 56 -13.70 -2.63 -1.81
CA SER A 56 -14.29 -1.35 -2.22
C SER A 56 -14.42 -1.24 -3.75
N ASP A 57 -15.39 -0.44 -4.20
CA ASP A 57 -15.56 -0.12 -5.63
C ASP A 57 -14.31 0.55 -6.22
N THR A 58 -13.60 1.36 -5.43
CA THR A 58 -12.39 2.05 -5.88
C THR A 58 -11.26 1.06 -6.14
N LEU A 59 -10.98 0.16 -5.19
CA LEU A 59 -9.93 -0.84 -5.34
C LEU A 59 -10.25 -1.79 -6.50
N TRP A 60 -11.52 -2.19 -6.64
CA TRP A 60 -11.97 -2.99 -7.79
C TRP A 60 -11.78 -2.25 -9.13
N ALA A 61 -12.16 -0.97 -9.21
CA ALA A 61 -11.99 -0.18 -10.43
C ALA A 61 -10.50 -0.05 -10.83
N LEU A 62 -9.59 0.07 -9.85
CA LEU A 62 -8.15 0.09 -10.10
C LEU A 62 -7.64 -1.26 -10.65
N MET A 63 -8.12 -2.39 -10.12
CA MET A 63 -7.81 -3.71 -10.67
C MET A 63 -8.27 -3.84 -12.11
N MET A 64 -9.48 -3.36 -12.43
CA MET A 64 -10.00 -3.35 -13.80
C MET A 64 -9.20 -2.46 -14.73
N GLU A 65 -8.72 -1.31 -14.26
CA GLU A 65 -7.84 -0.44 -15.03
C GLU A 65 -6.48 -1.09 -15.32
N ALA A 66 -5.90 -1.79 -14.34
CA ALA A 66 -4.69 -2.57 -14.55
C ALA A 66 -4.89 -3.63 -15.64
N ARG A 67 -6.00 -4.39 -15.56
CA ARG A 67 -6.37 -5.40 -16.56
C ARG A 67 -6.61 -4.80 -17.94
N ALA A 68 -7.29 -3.65 -18.04
CA ALA A 68 -7.52 -2.95 -19.30
C ALA A 68 -6.20 -2.55 -19.99
N ARG A 69 -5.13 -2.27 -19.21
CA ARG A 69 -3.77 -2.00 -19.71
C ARG A 69 -2.94 -3.26 -19.96
N GLY A 70 -3.51 -4.43 -19.71
CA GLY A 70 -2.89 -5.75 -19.79
C GLY A 70 -1.83 -6.00 -18.72
N CYS A 71 -2.03 -5.43 -17.53
CA CYS A 71 -1.25 -5.73 -16.34
C CYS A 71 -1.96 -6.80 -15.51
N ASP A 72 -1.21 -7.78 -15.00
CA ASP A 72 -1.73 -8.84 -14.13
C ASP A 72 -1.65 -8.46 -12.64
N TYR A 73 -0.90 -7.42 -12.33
CA TYR A 73 -0.64 -6.95 -10.98
C TYR A 73 -0.73 -5.43 -10.89
N LEU A 74 -0.85 -4.94 -9.66
CA LEU A 74 -0.71 -3.54 -9.27
C LEU A 74 0.43 -3.43 -8.26
N LEU A 75 1.21 -2.37 -8.36
CA LEU A 75 2.14 -1.93 -7.33
C LEU A 75 1.62 -0.60 -6.78
N PHE A 76 1.01 -0.66 -5.60
CA PHE A 76 0.73 0.54 -4.83
C PHE A 76 2.01 0.99 -4.13
N ASP A 77 2.57 2.11 -4.56
CA ASP A 77 3.81 2.69 -4.04
C ASP A 77 3.54 4.09 -3.48
N ALA A 78 4.06 4.42 -2.30
CA ALA A 78 3.95 5.76 -1.72
C ALA A 78 4.61 6.85 -2.58
N ASP A 79 5.63 6.49 -3.36
CA ASP A 79 6.39 7.44 -4.19
C ASP A 79 5.91 7.47 -5.65
N ALA A 80 5.01 6.58 -6.04
CA ALA A 80 4.46 6.55 -7.41
C ALA A 80 3.51 7.73 -7.67
N GLN A 81 3.32 8.04 -8.95
CA GLN A 81 2.41 9.10 -9.38
C GLN A 81 0.95 8.67 -9.23
N PRO A 82 0.05 9.61 -8.88
CA PRO A 82 -1.38 9.35 -8.91
C PRO A 82 -1.87 9.05 -10.34
N LEU A 83 -2.72 8.05 -10.45
CA LEU A 83 -3.45 7.69 -11.64
C LEU A 83 -4.56 8.70 -11.92
N THR A 84 -4.50 9.35 -13.08
CA THR A 84 -5.54 10.32 -13.48
C THR A 84 -6.90 9.64 -13.63
N GLY A 85 -7.95 10.31 -13.13
CA GLY A 85 -9.34 9.83 -13.23
C GLY A 85 -9.79 8.94 -12.08
N PHE A 86 -8.94 8.68 -11.09
CA PHE A 86 -9.27 7.94 -9.88
C PHE A 86 -9.30 8.86 -8.65
N PRO A 87 -10.12 8.56 -7.63
CA PRO A 87 -10.14 9.31 -6.38
C PRO A 87 -8.79 9.27 -5.68
N CYS A 88 -8.37 10.39 -5.09
CA CYS A 88 -7.27 10.44 -4.14
C CYS A 88 -7.84 10.65 -2.74
N PHE A 89 -7.33 9.91 -1.77
CA PHE A 89 -7.61 10.03 -0.36
C PHE A 89 -6.38 10.66 0.28
N ASP A 90 -6.46 11.96 0.57
CA ASP A 90 -5.38 12.64 1.28
C ASP A 90 -5.22 11.98 2.64
N ARG A 91 -4.04 11.42 2.89
CA ARG A 91 -3.63 11.11 4.25
C ARG A 91 -3.43 12.46 4.93
N GLU A 92 -4.18 12.74 6.00
CA GLU A 92 -3.76 13.81 6.92
C GLU A 92 -2.33 13.46 7.35
N GLU A 93 -1.34 14.15 6.77
CA GLU A 93 0.00 14.18 7.32
C GLU A 93 -0.19 14.68 8.76
N PRO A 94 0.26 13.93 9.79
CA PRO A 94 0.38 14.54 11.09
C PRO A 94 1.20 15.82 10.89
N PRO A 95 0.75 16.97 11.41
CA PRO A 95 1.39 18.25 11.13
C PRO A 95 2.90 18.11 11.38
N ALA A 96 3.72 18.75 10.56
CA ALA A 96 5.18 18.69 10.63
C ALA A 96 5.78 18.95 12.03
N SER A 97 4.98 19.43 13.00
CA SER A 97 5.33 19.56 14.41
C SER A 97 5.17 18.27 15.25
N ALA A 98 4.74 17.14 14.68
CA ALA A 98 4.58 15.87 15.41
C ALA A 98 5.92 15.19 15.72
N TRP A 99 7.01 15.65 15.09
CA TRP A 99 8.37 15.39 15.56
C TRP A 99 8.74 16.45 16.60
N SER A 100 8.09 16.39 17.77
CA SER A 100 8.57 17.16 18.92
C SER A 100 10.00 16.72 19.23
N THR A 101 10.88 17.68 19.50
CA THR A 101 12.32 17.50 19.71
C THR A 101 12.64 16.83 21.06
N ASP A 102 11.66 16.19 21.70
CA ASP A 102 11.76 15.67 23.06
C ASP A 102 12.50 14.32 23.17
N VAL A 103 13.01 13.76 22.06
CA VAL A 103 13.81 12.52 22.09
C VAL A 103 15.30 12.80 22.36
N ILE A 104 15.75 14.06 22.44
CA ILE A 104 17.16 14.40 22.77
C ILE A 104 17.34 14.80 24.24
N ALA A 105 16.70 14.08 25.15
CA ALA A 105 16.99 14.18 26.59
C ALA A 105 16.86 12.81 27.29
N ALA A 106 17.42 11.75 26.71
CA ALA A 106 17.81 10.61 27.53
C ALA A 106 19.14 11.00 28.22
N PRO A 107 19.22 11.09 29.56
CA PRO A 107 20.51 11.23 30.22
C PRO A 107 21.32 9.98 29.91
N MET A 108 22.55 10.20 29.45
CA MET A 108 23.58 9.20 29.25
C MET A 108 23.70 8.38 30.55
N ILE A 109 23.17 7.16 30.54
CA ILE A 109 23.36 6.23 31.66
C ILE A 109 24.85 5.94 31.71
N ASP A 110 25.50 6.41 32.77
CA ASP A 110 26.88 6.09 33.09
C ASP A 110 26.93 4.60 33.46
N LEU A 111 27.41 3.78 32.51
CA LEU A 111 27.68 2.37 32.76
C LEU A 111 28.90 2.29 33.69
N PRO A 112 28.80 1.62 34.85
CA PRO A 112 29.94 1.45 35.73
C PRO A 112 31.03 0.66 35.00
N ARG A 113 32.24 1.21 35.00
CA ARG A 113 33.45 0.49 34.62
C ARG A 113 33.83 -0.43 35.78
N GLU A 114 33.68 -1.73 35.57
CA GLU A 114 34.46 -2.78 36.24
C GLU A 114 34.92 -3.82 35.20
#